data_AF-A0A066RKV9-F1
#
_entry.id   AF-A0A066RKV9-F1
#
_cell.length_a   1.000
_cell.length_b   1.000
_cell.length_c   1.000
_cell.angle_alpha   90.00
_cell.angle_beta   90.00
_cell.angle_gamma   90.00
#
_symmetry.space_group_name_H-M   'P 1'
#
loop_
_entity.id
_entity.type
_entity.pdbx_description
1 polymer ?
#
loop_
_entity_poly.entity_id
_entity_poly.type
_entity_poly.pdbx_seq_one_letter_code
_entity_poly.pdbx_strand_id
1 'polypeptide(L)' 'MNVNSIRESLNLSIANLFAIKEKILKTEKFSEEIIRIHEMTVLLLSFESLTDDEIQDRLFQIDRMNDAIKNYIEFMNSSF' A
#
# COMPACT_ATOMS: atom_id res chain seq x y z
N MET A 1 12.24 13.25 -4.48
CA MET A 1 11.80 12.60 -3.22
C MET A 1 13.05 12.21 -2.43
N ASN A 2 13.07 12.38 -1.11
CA ASN A 2 14.17 11.88 -0.27
C ASN A 2 13.72 10.60 0.46
N VAL A 3 14.67 9.83 1.02
CA VAL A 3 14.36 8.53 1.66
C VAL A 3 13.31 8.64 2.76
N ASN A 4 13.35 9.70 3.57
CA ASN A 4 12.35 9.94 4.61
C ASN A 4 10.93 10.09 4.04
N SER A 5 10.76 10.90 2.98
CA SER A 5 9.46 11.06 2.32
C SER A 5 8.93 9.77 1.68
N ILE A 6 9.83 8.87 1.24
CA ILE A 6 9.46 7.55 0.73
C ILE A 6 8.93 6.67 1.87
N ARG A 7 9.65 6.61 3.00
CA ARG A 7 9.21 5.86 4.19
C ARG A 7 7.85 6.36 4.68
N GLU A 8 7.65 7.67 4.75
CA GLU A 8 6.35 8.25 5.11
C GLU A 8 5.23 7.83 4.15
N SER A 9 5.51 7.82 2.84
CA SER A 9 4.54 7.39 1.81
C SER A 9 4.20 5.91 1.90
N LEU A 10 5.19 5.05 2.17
CA LEU A 10 4.98 3.62 2.41
C LEU A 10 4.07 3.41 3.64
N ASN A 11 4.37 4.07 4.75
CA ASN A 11 3.61 3.95 6.00
C ASN A 11 2.16 4.42 5.84
N LEU A 12 1.95 5.53 5.14
CA LEU A 12 0.61 6.03 4.83
C LEU A 12 -0.18 5.03 3.97
N SER A 13 0.46 4.44 2.96
CA SER A 13 -0.17 3.44 2.09
C SER A 13 -0.55 2.18 2.86
N ILE A 14 0.31 1.70 3.77
CA ILE A 14 0.03 0.57 4.66
C ILE A 14 -1.19 0.87 5.54
N ALA A 15 -1.22 2.03 6.20
CA ALA A 15 -2.33 2.43 7.08
C ALA A 15 -3.67 2.51 6.33
N ASN A 16 -3.67 3.09 5.12
CA ASN A 16 -4.87 3.19 4.29
C ASN A 16 -5.40 1.81 3.85
N LEU A 17 -4.51 0.90 3.46
CA LEU A 17 -4.89 -0.46 3.10
C LEU A 17 -5.52 -1.21 4.28
N PHE A 18 -5.01 -1.04 5.50
CA PHE A 18 -5.64 -1.61 6.69
C PHE A 18 -7.05 -1.05 6.91
N ALA A 19 -7.24 0.27 6.78
CA ALA A 19 -8.56 0.88 6.92
C ALA A 19 -9.57 0.35 5.88
N ILE A 20 -9.15 0.15 4.62
CA ILE A 20 -10.00 -0.44 3.58
C ILE A 20 -10.30 -1.91 3.89
N LYS A 21 -9.31 -2.68 4.36
CA LYS A 21 -9.52 -4.08 4.76
C LYS A 21 -10.63 -4.17 5.82
N GLU A 22 -10.60 -3.30 6.83
CA GLU A 22 -11.64 -3.25 7.86
C GLU A 22 -13.02 -2.87 7.29
N LYS A 23 -13.08 -1.96 6.32
CA LYS A 23 -14.34 -1.63 5.62
C LYS A 23 -14.88 -2.85 4.87
N ILE A 24 -14.04 -3.54 4.09
CA ILE A 24 -14.44 -4.73 3.32
C ILE A 24 -14.96 -5.82 4.25
N LEU A 25 -14.25 -6.11 5.35
CA LEU A 25 -14.63 -7.15 6.30
C LEU A 25 -16.04 -6.94 6.87
N LYS A 26 -16.53 -5.70 6.94
CA LYS A 26 -17.90 -5.38 7.39
C LYS A 26 -18.98 -5.65 6.33
N THR A 27 -18.60 -5.86 5.07
CA THR A 27 -19.55 -5.99 3.96
C THR A 27 -19.80 -7.42 3.49
N GLU A 28 -18.97 -8.39 3.91
CA GLU A 28 -19.04 -9.83 3.56
C GLU A 28 -19.08 -10.15 2.05
N LYS A 29 -18.87 -9.16 1.17
CA LYS A 29 -19.08 -9.29 -0.29
C LYS A 29 -17.82 -9.30 -1.15
N PHE A 30 -16.67 -8.87 -0.61
CA PHE A 30 -15.45 -8.67 -1.41
C PHE A 30 -14.28 -9.53 -0.89
N SER A 31 -14.43 -10.85 -0.93
CA SER A 31 -13.37 -11.79 -0.48
C SER A 31 -12.09 -11.70 -1.30
N GLU A 32 -12.20 -11.50 -2.62
CA GLU A 32 -11.05 -11.30 -3.52
C GLU A 32 -10.27 -10.02 -3.17
N GLU A 33 -10.96 -8.96 -2.77
CA GLU A 33 -10.34 -7.67 -2.47
C GLU A 33 -9.57 -7.72 -1.15
N ILE A 34 -9.98 -8.57 -0.21
CA ILE A 34 -9.22 -8.85 1.02
C ILE A 34 -7.87 -9.49 0.66
N ILE A 35 -7.86 -10.46 -0.27
CA ILE A 35 -6.63 -11.12 -0.71
C ILE A 35 -5.71 -10.10 -1.38
N ARG A 36 -6.25 -9.30 -2.31
CA ARG A 36 -5.48 -8.26 -3.01
C ARG A 36 -4.88 -7.23 -2.05
N ILE A 37 -5.65 -6.77 -1.07
CA ILE A 37 -5.13 -5.87 -0.03
C ILE A 37 -4.02 -6.53 0.76
N HIS A 38 -4.18 -7.80 1.14
CA HIS A 38 -3.16 -8.51 1.88
C HIS A 38 -1.85 -8.61 1.09
N GLU A 39 -1.91 -8.97 -0.19
CA GLU A 39 -0.75 -9.02 -1.07
C GLU A 39 -0.05 -7.65 -1.20
N MET A 40 -0.82 -6.58 -1.41
CA MET A 40 -0.29 -5.21 -1.48
C MET A 40 0.36 -4.77 -0.17
N THR A 41 -0.26 -5.07 0.98
CA THR A 41 0.30 -4.74 2.30
C THR A 41 1.61 -5.49 2.56
N VAL A 42 1.67 -6.79 2.25
CA VAL A 42 2.89 -7.60 2.41
C VAL A 42 4.02 -7.04 1.56
N LEU A 43 3.72 -6.67 0.32
CA LEU A 43 4.72 -6.09 -0.58
C LEU A 43 5.22 -4.73 -0.08
N LEU A 44 4.34 -3.86 0.41
CA LEU A 44 4.76 -2.59 1.03
C LEU A 44 5.64 -2.80 2.26
N LEU A 45 5.29 -3.74 3.14
CA LEU A 45 6.09 -4.05 4.33
C LEU A 45 7.50 -4.52 3.94
N SER A 46 7.65 -5.24 2.83
CA SER A 46 8.97 -5.61 2.31
C SER A 46 9.79 -4.39 1.90
N PHE A 47 9.17 -3.38 1.28
CA PHE A 47 9.83 -2.14 0.91
C PHE A 47 10.15 -1.26 2.13
N GLU A 48 9.27 -1.23 3.14
CA GLU A 48 9.50 -0.49 4.38
C GLU A 48 10.71 -1.03 5.17
N SER A 49 10.92 -2.35 5.11
CA SER A 49 12.04 -3.03 5.77
C SER A 49 13.41 -2.78 5.13
N LEU A 50 13.45 -2.19 3.93
CA LEU A 50 14.70 -1.86 3.25
C LEU A 50 15.48 -0.80 4.01
N THR A 51 16.81 -0.87 3.92
CA THR A 51 17.71 0.20 4.35
C THR A 51 17.60 1.41 3.43
N ASP A 52 18.12 2.56 3.88
CA ASP A 52 18.03 3.80 3.11
C ASP A 52 18.76 3.72 1.76
N ASP A 53 19.90 3.02 1.70
CA ASP A 53 20.65 2.79 0.47
C ASP A 53 19.86 1.87 -0.50
N GLU A 54 19.24 0.81 0.01
CA GLU A 54 18.39 -0.08 -0.80
C GLU A 54 17.12 0.62 -1.31
N ILE A 55 16.57 1.57 -0.55
CA ILE A 55 15.46 2.41 -0.99
C ILE A 55 15.92 3.30 -2.16
N GLN A 56 17.12 3.86 -2.12
CA GLN A 56 17.65 4.64 -3.24
C GLN A 56 17.81 3.78 -4.50
N ASP A 57 18.33 2.56 -4.35
CA ASP A 57 18.51 1.63 -5.47
C ASP A 57 17.18 1.15 -6.07
N ARG A 58 16.12 1.07 -5.26
CA ARG A 58 14.80 0.56 -5.66
C ARG A 58 13.71 1.63 -5.81
N LEU A 59 14.08 2.91 -5.81
CA LEU A 59 13.17 4.05 -5.82
C LEU A 59 12.04 3.91 -6.85
N PHE A 60 12.39 3.61 -8.10
CA PHE A 60 11.42 3.48 -9.19
C PHE A 60 10.40 2.34 -9.00
N GLN A 61 10.74 1.31 -8.26
CA GLN A 61 9.81 0.21 -7.96
C GLN A 61 8.86 0.62 -6.84
N ILE A 62 9.39 1.29 -5.82
CA ILE A 62 8.61 1.81 -4.68
C ILE A 62 7.59 2.84 -5.17
N ASP A 63 8.01 3.79 -6.01
CA ASP A 63 7.12 4.83 -6.55
C ASP A 63 5.97 4.22 -7.36
N ARG A 64 6.28 3.29 -8.28
CA ARG A 64 5.24 2.59 -9.06
C ARG A 64 4.27 1.79 -8.17
N MET A 65 4.78 1.18 -7.10
CA MET A 65 3.94 0.45 -6.15
C MET A 65 3.00 1.39 -5.40
N ASN A 66 3.52 2.50 -4.89
CA ASN A 66 2.71 3.51 -4.20
C ASN A 66 1.63 4.09 -5.11
N ASP A 67 1.93 4.39 -6.37
CA ASP A 67 0.95 4.89 -7.34
C ASP A 67 -0.17 3.87 -7.61
N ALA A 68 0.20 2.59 -7.80
CA ALA A 68 -0.78 1.52 -7.99
C ALA A 68 -1.70 1.36 -6.77
N ILE A 69 -1.14 1.43 -5.57
CA ILE A 69 -1.87 1.33 -4.31
C ILE A 69 -2.78 2.54 -4.12
N LYS A 70 -2.30 3.75 -4.43
CA LYS A 70 -3.12 4.97 -4.37
C LYS A 70 -4.34 4.87 -5.28
N ASN A 71 -4.15 4.46 -6.54
CA ASN A 71 -5.25 4.28 -7.48
C ASN A 71 -6.26 3.23 -6.97
N TYR A 72 -5.77 2.14 -6.37
CA TYR A 72 -6.63 1.12 -5.78
C TYR A 72 -7.40 1.64 -4.57
N ILE A 73 -6.75 2.39 -3.68
CA ILE A 73 -7.39 3.05 -2.52
C ILE A 73 -8.52 3.97 -2.97
N GLU A 74 -8.26 4.81 -3.99
CA GLU A 74 -9.26 5.71 -4.56
C GLU A 74 -10.46 4.93 -5.13
N PHE A 75 -10.19 3.86 -5.88
CA PHE A 75 -11.23 2.98 -6.40
C PHE A 75 -12.08 2.35 -5.28
N MET A 76 -11.45 1.76 -4.26
CA MET A 76 -12.18 1.13 -3.15
C MET A 76 -12.99 2.14 -2.35
N ASN A 77 -12.46 3.34 -2.10
CA ASN A 77 -13.20 4.40 -1.42
C ASN A 77 -14.37 4.95 -2.24
N SER A 78 -14.35 4.84 -3.57
CA SER A 78 -15.52 5.18 -4.40
C SER A 78 -16.59 4.09 -4.43
N SER A 79 -16.21 2.86 -4.04
CA SER A 79 -17.08 1.67 -4.06
C SER A 79 -17.79 1.43 -2.72
N PHE A 80 -17.38 2.11 -1.64
CA PHE A 80 -17.93 2.03 -0.29
C PHE A 80 -18.48 3.37 0.18
#